data_AF-A0A7V0JEP0-F1
#
_entry.id   AF-A0A7V0JEP0-F1
#
_cell.length_a   1.000
_cell.length_b   1.000
_cell.length_c   1.000
_cell.angle_alpha   90.00
_cell.angle_beta   90.00
_cell.angle_gamma   90.00
#
_symmetry.space_group_name_H-M   'P 1'
#
loop_
_entity.id
_entity.type
_entity.pdbx_description
1 polymer ?
#
loop_
_entity_poly.entity_id
_entity_poly.type
_entity_poly.pdbx_seq_one_letter_code
_entity_poly.pdbx_strand_id
1 'polypeptide(L)'
;VIGGRTTQLNEGVSILTASKADEASVEVNGHGVFTNLLLDALQGGAADLRGHISPGGVNAYIDQALGPWGQRPVFKTNVTRFTSLRTITPQVPLAILRKITEYFPAPQEEFSLDPSYEDTNTKTVKHNIIEPYATSENVAVFKNLQKLQSVGLVIPVDAEYMYFAAMESKACKLTSLGYHYWRLVKERRI
;
A
#
# COMPACT_ATOMS: atom_id res chain seq x y z
N VAL A 1 -9.97 -20.39 42.90
CA VAL A 1 -10.28 -20.41 41.46
C VAL A 1 -9.58 -19.23 40.82
N ILE A 2 -8.50 -19.43 40.07
CA ILE A 2 -7.86 -18.38 39.27
C ILE A 2 -8.74 -18.24 38.02
N GLY A 3 -9.83 -17.49 38.15
CA GLY A 3 -10.76 -17.26 37.05
C GLY A 3 -10.17 -16.23 36.10
N GLY A 4 -9.73 -16.66 34.92
CA GLY A 4 -9.48 -15.74 33.82
C GLY A 4 -10.75 -14.94 33.56
N ARG A 5 -10.68 -13.60 33.62
CA ARG A 5 -11.80 -12.72 33.26
C ARG A 5 -12.07 -12.89 31.77
N THR A 6 -13.03 -13.73 31.41
CA THR A 6 -13.48 -13.89 30.03
C THR A 6 -14.38 -12.72 29.65
N THR A 7 -14.11 -12.09 28.52
CA THR A 7 -15.00 -11.09 27.92
C THR A 7 -15.51 -11.65 26.60
N GLN A 8 -16.82 -11.86 26.50
CA GLN A 8 -17.44 -12.16 25.22
C GLN A 8 -17.74 -10.85 24.49
N LEU A 9 -17.38 -10.80 23.20
CA LEU A 9 -17.76 -9.72 22.31
C LEU A 9 -18.81 -10.24 21.35
N ASN A 10 -19.94 -9.54 21.25
CA ASN A 10 -20.95 -9.86 20.24
C ASN A 10 -20.36 -9.66 18.83
N GLU A 11 -20.93 -10.38 17.86
CA GLU A 11 -20.57 -10.20 16.45
C GLU A 11 -20.80 -8.74 16.01
N GLY A 12 -19.86 -8.21 15.24
CA GLY A 12 -19.84 -6.82 14.77
C GLY A 12 -19.16 -5.83 15.71
N VAL A 13 -18.73 -6.25 16.91
CA VAL A 13 -18.12 -5.34 17.89
C VAL A 13 -16.60 -5.34 17.77
N SER A 14 -16.03 -4.13 17.75
CA SER A 14 -14.59 -3.90 17.89
C SER A 14 -14.34 -2.90 19.02
N ILE A 15 -13.42 -3.26 19.90
CA ILE A 15 -12.94 -2.42 21.01
C ILE A 15 -11.47 -2.12 20.74
N LEU A 16 -11.12 -0.84 20.77
CA LEU A 16 -9.75 -0.36 20.71
C LEU A 16 -9.55 0.62 21.87
N THR A 17 -8.60 0.33 22.76
CA THR A 17 -8.31 1.17 23.93
C THR A 17 -6.99 1.91 23.76
N ALA A 18 -6.84 3.04 24.45
CA ALA A 18 -5.60 3.81 24.45
C ALA A 18 -4.45 3.13 25.22
N SER A 19 -4.81 2.28 26.18
CA SER A 19 -3.91 1.65 27.13
C SER A 19 -4.49 0.34 27.67
N LYS A 20 -3.65 -0.47 28.31
CA LYS A 20 -4.02 -1.61 29.15
C LYS A 20 -4.66 -1.16 30.46
N ALA A 21 -5.28 -2.11 31.16
CA ALA A 21 -5.92 -1.86 32.45
C ALA A 21 -4.95 -1.49 33.58
N ASP A 22 -3.67 -1.85 33.44
CA ASP A 22 -2.60 -1.66 34.42
C ASP A 22 -1.66 -0.49 34.08
N GLU A 23 -2.00 0.33 33.08
CA GLU A 23 -1.18 1.47 32.66
C GLU A 23 -2.04 2.73 32.41
N ALA A 24 -1.41 3.90 32.52
CA ALA A 24 -2.06 5.17 32.21
C ALA A 24 -1.96 5.48 30.71
N SER A 25 -2.99 6.15 30.19
CA SER A 25 -2.92 6.78 28.86
C SER A 25 -2.11 8.09 28.95
N VAL A 26 -1.24 8.32 27.97
CA VAL A 26 -0.34 9.49 27.95
C VAL A 26 -0.90 10.60 27.07
N GLU A 27 -0.69 11.85 27.49
CA GLU A 27 -0.95 13.05 26.70
C GLU A 27 0.35 13.78 26.37
N VAL A 28 0.40 14.38 25.19
CA VAL A 28 1.51 15.23 24.73
C VAL A 28 0.89 16.47 24.06
N ASN A 29 1.38 17.66 24.42
CA ASN A 29 0.92 18.94 23.87
C ASN A 29 -0.59 19.18 24.00
N GLY A 30 -1.21 18.78 25.11
CA GLY A 30 -2.64 18.98 25.37
C GLY A 30 -3.58 18.00 24.66
N HIS A 31 -3.05 16.95 24.05
CA HIS A 31 -3.83 15.90 23.38
C HIS A 31 -3.33 14.51 23.76
N GLY A 32 -4.25 13.54 23.88
CA GLY A 32 -3.91 12.14 24.07
C GLY A 32 -3.10 11.58 22.90
N VAL A 33 -1.98 10.93 23.20
CA VAL A 33 -1.10 10.32 22.18
C VAL A 33 -1.87 9.34 21.31
N PHE A 34 -2.69 8.48 21.93
CA PHE A 34 -3.55 7.54 21.22
C PHE A 34 -4.53 8.26 20.29
N THR A 35 -5.17 9.32 20.77
CA THR A 35 -6.17 10.07 19.99
C THR A 35 -5.54 10.70 18.77
N ASN A 36 -4.34 11.29 18.89
CA ASN A 36 -3.62 11.84 17.74
C ASN A 36 -3.32 10.76 16.71
N LEU A 37 -2.77 9.62 17.13
CA LEU A 37 -2.49 8.50 16.22
C LEU A 37 -3.74 7.90 15.57
N LEU A 38 -4.85 7.86 16.31
CA LEU A 38 -6.15 7.44 15.78
C LEU A 38 -6.64 8.41 14.69
N LEU A 39 -6.48 9.72 14.91
CA LEU A 39 -6.83 10.73 13.90
C LEU A 39 -5.94 10.60 12.66
N ASP A 40 -4.62 10.44 12.83
CA ASP A 40 -3.68 10.26 11.71
C ASP A 40 -3.97 8.99 10.91
N ALA A 41 -4.27 7.89 11.59
CA ALA A 41 -4.72 6.64 10.98
C ALA A 41 -5.97 6.87 10.11
N LEU A 42 -6.97 7.58 10.66
CA LEU A 42 -8.22 7.91 9.97
C LEU A 42 -8.06 8.97 8.88
N GLN A 43 -6.99 9.78 8.88
CA GLN A 43 -6.69 10.72 7.81
C GLN A 43 -6.02 10.05 6.59
N GLY A 44 -5.58 8.81 6.74
CA GLY A 44 -5.03 8.02 5.64
C GLY A 44 -3.82 7.19 6.02
N GLY A 45 -3.23 7.38 7.21
CA GLY A 45 -2.08 6.60 7.67
C GLY A 45 -2.36 5.10 7.72
N ALA A 46 -3.61 4.70 7.95
CA ALA A 46 -4.03 3.30 8.01
C ALA A 46 -4.79 2.81 6.76
N ALA A 47 -4.74 3.55 5.65
CA ALA A 47 -5.45 3.17 4.43
C ALA A 47 -4.72 2.04 3.67
N ASP A 48 -5.47 1.05 3.17
CA ASP A 48 -4.95 0.09 2.18
C ASP A 48 -4.77 0.76 0.80
N LEU A 49 -4.17 0.08 -0.19
CA LEU A 49 -3.98 0.68 -1.53
C LEU A 49 -5.29 0.96 -2.29
N ARG A 50 -6.44 0.50 -1.77
CA ARG A 50 -7.78 0.81 -2.29
C ARG A 50 -8.42 1.98 -1.54
N GLY A 51 -7.70 2.59 -0.61
CA GLY A 51 -8.16 3.73 0.19
C GLY A 51 -9.04 3.35 1.37
N HIS A 52 -9.20 2.07 1.71
CA HIS A 52 -10.03 1.66 2.84
C HIS A 52 -9.25 1.66 4.14
N ILE A 53 -9.83 2.28 5.18
CA ILE A 53 -9.29 2.29 6.53
C ILE A 53 -10.15 1.36 7.38
N SER A 54 -9.58 0.26 7.87
CA SER A 54 -10.28 -0.75 8.67
C SER A 54 -9.91 -0.65 10.16
N PRO A 55 -10.71 -1.20 11.09
CA PRO A 55 -10.34 -1.25 12.52
C PRO A 55 -8.99 -1.92 12.76
N GLY A 56 -8.72 -3.02 12.05
CA GLY A 56 -7.44 -3.72 12.12
C GLY A 56 -6.28 -2.89 11.58
N GLY A 57 -6.50 -2.16 10.49
CA GLY A 57 -5.51 -1.22 9.93
C GLY A 57 -5.18 -0.08 10.89
N VAL A 58 -6.21 0.50 11.52
CA VAL A 58 -6.04 1.54 12.55
C VAL A 58 -5.20 1.00 13.72
N ASN A 59 -5.53 -0.19 14.23
CA ASN A 59 -4.74 -0.80 15.30
C ASN A 59 -3.27 -1.02 14.88
N ALA A 60 -3.03 -1.57 13.69
CA ALA A 60 -1.68 -1.81 13.20
C ALA A 60 -0.87 -0.51 13.06
N TYR A 61 -1.48 0.56 12.55
CA TYR A 61 -0.85 1.88 12.44
C TYR A 61 -0.44 2.45 13.80
N ILE A 62 -1.37 2.41 14.76
CA ILE A 62 -1.13 2.93 16.12
C ILE A 62 -0.02 2.12 16.81
N ASP A 63 -0.05 0.79 16.72
CA ASP A 63 0.98 -0.07 17.32
C ASP A 63 2.38 0.19 16.73
N GLN A 64 2.46 0.34 15.40
CA GLN A 64 3.70 0.71 14.72
C GLN A 64 4.24 2.07 15.19
N ALA A 65 3.36 3.06 15.37
CA ALA A 65 3.76 4.41 15.78
C ALA A 65 4.19 4.51 17.25
N LEU A 66 3.58 3.74 18.15
CA LEU A 66 3.95 3.70 19.57
C LEU A 66 5.24 2.90 19.81
N GLY A 67 5.55 1.96 18.92
CA GLY A 67 6.78 1.17 18.98
C GLY A 67 6.86 0.26 20.22
N PRO A 68 8.04 -0.29 20.52
CA PRO A 68 8.21 -1.29 21.57
C PRO A 68 8.17 -0.74 23.01
N TRP A 69 8.16 0.57 23.21
CA TRP A 69 8.31 1.18 24.55
C TRP A 69 7.19 2.18 24.91
N GLY A 70 6.26 2.46 23.99
CA GLY A 70 5.11 3.32 24.26
C GLY A 70 4.01 2.62 25.07
N GLN A 71 2.94 3.37 25.37
CA GLN A 71 1.69 2.80 25.90
C GLN A 71 1.19 1.67 25.00
N ARG A 72 0.42 0.73 25.54
CA ARG A 72 -0.01 -0.49 24.85
C ARG A 72 -1.52 -0.51 24.62
N PRO A 73 -1.99 -0.10 23.43
CA PRO A 73 -3.38 -0.26 23.04
C PRO A 73 -3.83 -1.72 23.12
N VAL A 74 -5.07 -1.94 23.56
CA VAL A 74 -5.70 -3.26 23.49
C VAL A 74 -6.74 -3.24 22.38
N PHE A 75 -6.55 -4.11 21.39
CA PHE A 75 -7.52 -4.32 20.32
C PHE A 75 -8.19 -5.68 20.47
N LYS A 76 -9.52 -5.67 20.57
CA LYS A 76 -10.35 -6.87 20.58
C LYS A 76 -11.45 -6.69 19.56
N THR A 77 -11.58 -7.62 18.64
CA THR A 77 -12.58 -7.55 17.57
C THR A 77 -13.26 -8.88 17.38
N ASN A 78 -14.58 -8.86 17.18
CA ASN A 78 -15.37 -9.99 16.73
C ASN A 78 -16.17 -9.56 15.50
N VAL A 79 -15.50 -9.48 14.35
CA VAL A 79 -16.13 -9.09 13.08
C VAL A 79 -16.00 -10.21 12.06
N THR A 80 -17.08 -10.47 11.33
CA THR A 80 -17.17 -11.53 10.31
C THR A 80 -17.01 -11.03 8.88
N ARG A 81 -16.98 -9.70 8.70
CA ARG A 81 -16.80 -9.03 7.41
C ARG A 81 -15.88 -7.84 7.52
N PHE A 82 -15.25 -7.50 6.41
CA PHE A 82 -14.46 -6.28 6.30
C PHE A 82 -15.39 -5.07 6.38
N THR A 83 -15.11 -4.17 7.32
CA THR A 83 -15.82 -2.89 7.47
C THR A 83 -14.81 -1.76 7.34
N SER A 84 -15.04 -0.87 6.39
CA SER A 84 -14.28 0.37 6.27
C SER A 84 -14.84 1.39 7.27
N LEU A 85 -14.01 1.86 8.20
CA LEU A 85 -14.33 2.98 9.08
C LEU A 85 -14.37 4.29 8.29
N ARG A 86 -13.49 4.43 7.30
CA ARG A 86 -13.42 5.57 6.38
C ARG A 86 -12.79 5.12 5.07
N THR A 87 -13.26 5.69 3.97
CA THR A 87 -12.61 5.52 2.66
C THR A 87 -12.02 6.86 2.22
N ILE A 88 -10.79 6.83 1.74
CA ILE A 88 -10.08 7.98 1.16
C ILE A 88 -9.79 7.72 -0.31
N THR A 89 -9.32 8.75 -1.03
CA THR A 89 -8.84 8.58 -2.40
C THR A 89 -7.63 7.64 -2.41
N PRO A 90 -7.64 6.55 -3.20
CA PRO A 90 -6.51 5.64 -3.33
C PRO A 90 -5.25 6.36 -3.87
N GLN A 91 -4.07 5.96 -3.40
CA GLN A 91 -2.80 6.50 -3.90
C GLN A 91 -2.60 6.19 -5.39
N VAL A 92 -3.05 5.02 -5.84
CA VAL A 92 -3.11 4.65 -7.26
C VAL A 92 -4.57 4.51 -7.67
N PRO A 93 -5.04 5.23 -8.70
CA PRO A 93 -6.39 5.08 -9.21
C PRO A 93 -6.75 3.61 -9.50
N LEU A 94 -7.95 3.17 -9.11
CA LEU A 94 -8.40 1.79 -9.33
C LEU A 94 -8.34 1.38 -10.81
N ALA A 95 -8.58 2.33 -11.73
CA ALA A 95 -8.44 2.10 -13.16
C ALA A 95 -7.01 1.70 -13.58
N ILE A 96 -5.98 2.22 -12.91
CA ILE A 96 -4.58 1.84 -13.14
C ILE A 96 -4.27 0.51 -12.47
N LEU A 97 -4.75 0.29 -11.24
CA LEU A 97 -4.60 -1.00 -10.54
C LEU A 97 -5.18 -2.17 -11.35
N ARG A 98 -6.35 -1.98 -11.99
CA ARG A 98 -6.97 -3.01 -12.83
C ARG A 98 -6.15 -3.39 -14.06
N LYS A 99 -5.27 -2.51 -14.55
CA LYS A 99 -4.35 -2.82 -15.66
C LYS A 99 -3.20 -3.74 -15.28
N ILE A 100 -3.01 -4.05 -13.98
CA ILE A 100 -1.91 -4.91 -13.54
C ILE A 100 -1.95 -6.29 -14.22
N THR A 101 -3.13 -6.83 -14.52
CA THR A 101 -3.30 -8.10 -15.23
C THR A 101 -3.14 -7.99 -16.74
N GLU A 102 -3.19 -6.77 -17.29
CA GLU A 102 -2.87 -6.49 -18.70
C GLU A 102 -1.35 -6.47 -18.90
N TYR A 103 -0.62 -5.89 -17.95
CA TYR A 103 0.85 -5.82 -17.99
C TYR A 103 1.51 -7.15 -17.61
N PHE A 104 0.94 -7.88 -16.66
CA PHE A 104 1.48 -9.18 -16.24
C PHE A 104 0.42 -10.25 -16.53
N PRO A 105 0.33 -10.82 -17.74
CA PRO A 105 -0.65 -11.86 -18.07
C PRO A 105 -0.59 -13.07 -17.12
N ALA A 106 0.63 -13.45 -16.70
CA ALA A 106 0.85 -14.36 -15.57
C ALA A 106 1.65 -13.68 -14.44
N PRO A 107 1.41 -14.07 -13.17
CA PRO A 107 1.98 -13.37 -12.03
C PRO A 107 3.50 -13.47 -11.89
N GLN A 108 4.11 -14.50 -12.48
CA GLN A 108 5.54 -14.75 -12.50
C GLN A 108 6.24 -14.18 -13.73
N GLU A 109 5.49 -13.61 -14.69
CA GLU A 109 6.09 -13.03 -15.89
C GLU A 109 6.79 -11.72 -15.56
N GLU A 110 7.87 -11.46 -16.29
CA GLU A 110 8.56 -10.17 -16.27
C GLU A 110 8.09 -9.34 -17.46
N PHE A 111 7.89 -8.05 -17.24
CA PHE A 111 7.54 -7.09 -18.28
C PHE A 111 8.82 -6.47 -18.83
N SER A 112 9.18 -6.80 -20.07
CA SER A 112 10.35 -6.25 -20.74
C SER A 112 10.17 -4.76 -21.02
N LEU A 113 11.18 -3.98 -20.68
CA LEU A 113 11.25 -2.55 -20.91
C LEU A 113 12.40 -2.27 -21.89
N ASP A 114 12.27 -1.17 -22.62
CA ASP A 114 13.31 -0.65 -23.49
C ASP A 114 13.34 0.89 -23.41
N PRO A 115 14.34 1.56 -24.00
CA PRO A 115 14.46 3.02 -23.95
C PRO A 115 13.26 3.80 -24.49
N SER A 116 12.34 3.18 -25.24
CA SER A 116 11.13 3.84 -25.76
C SER A 116 10.04 4.07 -24.70
N TYR A 117 10.19 3.48 -23.51
CA TYR A 117 9.28 3.67 -22.39
C TYR A 117 9.58 4.96 -21.59
N GLU A 118 10.80 5.49 -21.67
CA GLU A 118 11.24 6.66 -20.92
C GLU A 118 11.00 7.96 -21.71
N ASP A 119 10.15 8.86 -21.20
CA ASP A 119 9.68 10.02 -21.96
C ASP A 119 10.73 11.10 -22.19
N THR A 120 11.80 11.10 -21.39
CA THR A 120 12.94 11.97 -21.64
C THR A 120 13.77 11.52 -22.84
N ASN A 121 13.70 10.24 -23.26
CA ASN A 121 14.48 9.64 -24.35
C ASN A 121 14.09 10.12 -25.76
N THR A 122 14.41 11.39 -26.04
CA THR A 122 13.99 12.14 -27.23
C THR A 122 15.15 12.87 -27.88
N LYS A 123 15.03 13.19 -29.18
CA LYS A 123 16.07 13.94 -29.92
C LYS A 123 16.23 15.41 -29.49
N THR A 124 15.34 15.93 -28.64
CA THR A 124 15.22 17.36 -28.32
C THR A 124 15.71 17.73 -26.92
N VAL A 125 15.83 16.75 -26.01
CA VAL A 125 16.32 16.96 -24.64
C VAL A 125 17.80 16.57 -24.58
N LYS A 126 18.67 17.39 -23.98
CA LYS A 126 20.09 17.02 -23.77
C LYS A 126 20.22 15.96 -22.67
N HIS A 127 20.31 14.71 -23.07
CA HIS A 127 20.67 13.54 -22.27
C HIS A 127 21.28 12.50 -23.23
N ASN A 128 21.69 11.33 -22.73
CA ASN A 128 22.13 10.24 -23.59
C ASN A 128 20.95 9.73 -24.41
N ILE A 129 20.91 10.11 -25.70
CA ILE A 129 19.90 9.69 -26.66
C ILE A 129 20.18 8.24 -27.08
N ILE A 130 19.25 7.31 -26.81
CA ILE A 130 19.42 5.87 -27.08
C ILE A 130 18.25 5.36 -27.94
N GLU A 131 18.50 4.57 -28.97
CA GLU A 131 17.45 3.90 -29.74
C GLU A 131 16.99 2.60 -29.04
N PRO A 132 15.68 2.28 -29.00
CA PRO A 132 14.56 2.98 -29.62
C PRO A 132 14.12 4.26 -28.87
N TYR A 133 13.63 5.26 -29.61
CA TYR A 133 13.13 6.52 -29.02
C TYR A 133 11.76 6.37 -28.37
N ALA A 134 11.45 7.27 -27.44
CA ALA A 134 10.18 7.30 -26.73
C ALA A 134 8.96 7.32 -27.67
N THR A 135 8.01 6.41 -27.44
CA THR A 135 6.69 6.41 -28.13
C THR A 135 5.58 6.77 -27.15
N SER A 136 4.50 7.38 -27.64
CA SER A 136 3.37 7.78 -26.80
C SER A 136 2.74 6.60 -26.06
N GLU A 137 2.65 5.45 -26.72
CA GLU A 137 2.03 4.23 -26.21
C GLU A 137 2.86 3.64 -25.08
N ASN A 138 4.17 3.49 -25.28
CA ASN A 138 5.07 2.90 -24.28
C ASN A 138 5.24 3.83 -23.08
N VAL A 139 5.35 5.15 -23.31
CA VAL A 139 5.37 6.14 -22.23
C VAL A 139 4.11 6.06 -21.37
N ALA A 140 2.93 5.85 -21.96
CA ALA A 140 1.68 5.72 -21.20
C ALA A 140 1.66 4.44 -20.33
N VAL A 141 2.20 3.32 -20.83
CA VAL A 141 2.37 2.09 -20.05
C VAL A 141 3.39 2.30 -18.94
N PHE A 142 4.53 2.91 -19.24
CA PHE A 142 5.60 3.15 -18.27
C PHE A 142 5.13 4.01 -17.10
N LYS A 143 4.36 5.07 -17.36
CA LYS A 143 3.78 5.92 -16.31
C LYS A 143 2.83 5.14 -15.40
N ASN A 144 2.12 4.14 -15.91
CA ASN A 144 1.31 3.27 -15.07
C ASN A 144 2.18 2.32 -14.25
N LEU A 145 3.21 1.70 -14.85
CA LEU A 145 4.16 0.85 -14.13
C LEU A 145 4.90 1.60 -13.03
N GLN A 146 5.33 2.84 -13.27
CA GLN A 146 5.95 3.71 -12.28
C GLN A 146 4.99 4.03 -11.12
N LYS A 147 3.71 4.29 -11.39
CA LYS A 147 2.69 4.46 -10.34
C LYS A 147 2.45 3.18 -9.54
N LEU A 148 2.51 2.01 -10.17
CA LEU A 148 2.43 0.73 -9.46
C LEU A 148 3.69 0.48 -8.62
N GLN A 149 4.86 0.87 -9.13
CA GLN A 149 6.13 0.80 -8.40
C GLN A 149 6.17 1.74 -7.20
N SER A 150 5.60 2.95 -7.29
CA SER A 150 5.58 3.92 -6.18
C SER A 150 4.81 3.43 -4.95
N VAL A 151 3.92 2.43 -5.11
CA VAL A 151 3.20 1.76 -4.02
C VAL A 151 3.67 0.32 -3.79
N GLY A 152 4.84 -0.04 -4.33
CA GLY A 152 5.49 -1.32 -4.09
C GLY A 152 4.83 -2.53 -4.76
N LEU A 153 3.98 -2.33 -5.76
CA LEU A 153 3.36 -3.45 -6.51
C LEU A 153 4.28 -4.01 -7.59
N VAL A 154 5.11 -3.15 -8.18
CA VAL A 154 6.07 -3.50 -9.24
C VAL A 154 7.48 -3.13 -8.78
N ILE A 155 8.48 -3.89 -9.21
CA ILE A 155 9.90 -3.63 -8.95
C ILE A 155 10.72 -3.90 -10.22
N PRO A 156 11.76 -3.09 -10.53
CA PRO A 156 12.68 -3.43 -11.61
C PRO A 156 13.43 -4.75 -11.35
N VAL A 157 13.86 -5.38 -12.44
CA VAL A 157 14.73 -6.57 -12.45
C VAL A 157 16.10 -6.13 -12.93
N ASP A 158 17.13 -6.53 -12.19
CA ASP A 158 18.54 -6.22 -12.44
C ASP A 158 18.86 -4.72 -12.60
N ALA A 159 18.02 -3.82 -12.09
CA ALA A 159 18.22 -2.37 -12.08
C ALA A 159 17.76 -1.76 -10.76
N GLU A 160 18.36 -0.63 -10.37
CA GLU A 160 18.02 0.05 -9.11
C GLU A 160 16.68 0.80 -9.19
N TYR A 161 16.40 1.43 -10.35
CA TYR A 161 15.19 2.20 -10.58
C TYR A 161 14.53 1.84 -11.91
N MET A 162 13.23 2.09 -12.03
CA MET A 162 12.48 1.87 -13.28
C MET A 162 13.11 2.59 -14.48
N TYR A 163 13.64 3.80 -14.27
CA TYR A 163 14.37 4.55 -15.30
C TYR A 163 15.50 3.74 -15.93
N PHE A 164 16.39 3.18 -15.11
CA PHE A 164 17.50 2.35 -15.60
C PHE A 164 16.99 1.05 -16.21
N ALA A 165 15.92 0.47 -15.66
CA ALA A 165 15.32 -0.71 -16.25
C ALA A 165 14.83 -0.46 -17.69
N ALA A 166 14.27 0.73 -17.97
CA ALA A 166 13.92 1.12 -19.34
C ALA A 166 15.15 1.44 -20.18
N MET A 167 16.00 2.38 -19.74
CA MET A 167 17.15 2.86 -20.52
C MET A 167 18.20 1.78 -20.82
N GLU A 168 18.29 0.73 -20.02
CA GLU A 168 19.22 -0.39 -20.20
C GLU A 168 18.53 -1.64 -20.80
N SER A 169 17.29 -1.51 -21.28
CA SER A 169 16.51 -2.60 -21.89
C SER A 169 16.36 -3.85 -21.00
N LYS A 170 16.07 -3.64 -19.71
CA LYS A 170 15.86 -4.70 -18.71
C LYS A 170 14.36 -4.99 -18.56
N ALA A 171 13.92 -5.41 -17.38
CA ALA A 171 12.52 -5.73 -17.12
C ALA A 171 12.04 -5.20 -15.77
N CYS A 172 10.75 -5.33 -15.51
CA CYS A 172 10.16 -5.20 -14.18
C CYS A 172 9.22 -6.38 -13.88
N LYS A 173 8.93 -6.62 -12.61
CA LYS A 173 8.07 -7.73 -12.17
C LYS A 173 7.19 -7.36 -11.00
N LEU A 174 6.20 -8.20 -10.73
CA LEU A 174 5.38 -8.08 -9.53
C LEU A 174 6.20 -8.39 -8.28
N THR A 175 5.96 -7.61 -7.22
CA THR A 175 6.37 -7.99 -5.86
C THR A 175 5.37 -8.99 -5.26
N SER A 176 5.61 -9.49 -4.05
CA SER A 176 4.61 -10.29 -3.32
C SER A 176 3.30 -9.52 -3.08
N LEU A 177 3.37 -8.21 -2.83
CA LEU A 177 2.20 -7.34 -2.73
C LEU A 177 1.54 -7.15 -4.11
N GLY A 178 2.36 -6.97 -5.15
CA GLY A 178 1.94 -6.98 -6.56
C GLY A 178 1.10 -8.19 -6.92
N TYR A 179 1.60 -9.38 -6.60
CA TYR A 179 0.91 -10.66 -6.79
C TYR A 179 -0.45 -10.69 -6.09
N HIS A 180 -0.52 -10.23 -4.84
CA HIS A 180 -1.78 -10.17 -4.11
C HIS A 180 -2.82 -9.30 -4.84
N TYR A 181 -2.44 -8.09 -5.26
CA TYR A 181 -3.34 -7.20 -5.98
C TYR A 181 -3.70 -7.70 -7.38
N TRP A 182 -2.74 -8.31 -8.08
CA TRP A 182 -2.98 -8.99 -9.33
C TRP A 182 -4.08 -10.06 -9.20
N ARG A 183 -4.03 -10.87 -8.13
CA ARG A 183 -5.05 -11.89 -7.85
C ARG A 183 -6.41 -11.26 -7.58
N LEU A 184 -6.46 -10.18 -6.79
CA LEU A 184 -7.70 -9.47 -6.50
C LEU A 184 -8.36 -8.92 -7.78
N VAL A 185 -7.57 -8.37 -8.70
CA VAL A 185 -8.07 -7.90 -10.01
C VAL A 185 -8.55 -9.08 -10.85
N LYS A 186 -7.78 -10.17 -10.93
CA LYS A 186 -8.15 -11.39 -11.68
C LYS A 186 -9.46 -12.00 -11.19
N GLU A 187 -9.68 -12.00 -9.87
CA GLU A 187 -10.90 -12.47 -9.20
C GLU A 187 -12.06 -11.45 -9.24
N ARG A 188 -11.89 -10.29 -9.90
CA ARG A 188 -12.88 -9.19 -9.98
C ARG A 188 -13.31 -8.64 -8.62
N ARG A 189 -12.36 -8.56 -7.68
CA ARG A 189 -12.54 -8.02 -6.32
C ARG A 189 -12.08 -6.56 -6.19
N ILE A 190 -11.53 -6.00 -7.27
CA ILE A 190 -11.14 -4.60 -7.44
C ILE A 190 -11.65 -4.11 -8.78
#